data_AF-A0A535LC08-F1
#
_entry.id   AF-A0A535LC08-F1
#
_cell.length_a   1.000
_cell.length_b   1.000
_cell.length_c   1.000
_cell.angle_alpha   90.00
_cell.angle_beta   90.00
_cell.angle_gamma   90.00
#
_symmetry.space_group_name_H-M   'P 1'
#
loop_
_entity.id
_entity.type
_entity.pdbx_description
1 polymer ?
#
loop_
_entity_poly.entity_id
_entity_poly.type
_entity_poly.pdbx_seq_one_letter_code
_entity_poly.pdbx_strand_id
1 'polypeptide(L)'
;MSGAESNGARVLGAHIEGPFINPSFRGAHDRSCLAEPTPEQVEVIARARPRLVTLAPELPGALEAIARLRRRGVVVSAGHSGADFEQGGLAIKAGIRFGTHIYNAMPPVHHRRPGIALALALDRRVTVGLIADGLHVHPSVMQQLVSVKGTSRIALTTDQTAAAASAPGSFQLSGRRVYSDGMVVKLEDGTLAGSASTMEDLVRRTAQLPGMSAERAITMASSVPARVLGERRLGRISVGACADLVVLDAELRVRQTWVGGRVRFRR
;
A
#
# COMPACT_ATOMS: atom_id res chain seq x y z
N MET A 1 21.06 14.49 5.62
CA MET A 1 20.57 14.21 6.98
C MET A 1 20.64 12.72 7.22
N SER A 2 21.63 12.27 7.98
CA SER A 2 21.69 10.90 8.49
C SER A 2 20.51 10.73 9.44
N GLY A 3 19.49 9.96 9.02
CA GLY A 3 18.44 9.52 9.94
C GLY A 3 19.10 8.80 11.12
N ALA A 4 18.58 9.02 12.33
CA ALA A 4 19.06 8.35 13.52
C ALA A 4 19.23 6.85 13.26
N GLU A 5 20.34 6.25 13.71
CA GLU A 5 20.51 4.79 13.63
C GLU A 5 19.36 4.14 14.43
N SER A 6 18.36 3.62 13.73
CA SER A 6 17.32 2.82 14.36
C SER A 6 17.84 1.38 14.52
N ASN A 7 17.41 0.71 15.60
CA ASN A 7 17.68 -0.72 15.79
C ASN A 7 16.84 -1.61 14.86
N GLY A 8 16.00 -1.04 14.00
CA GLY A 8 15.04 -1.75 13.16
C GLY A 8 15.08 -1.33 11.69
N ALA A 9 13.93 -1.41 11.03
CA ALA A 9 13.80 -1.03 9.62
C ALA A 9 14.14 0.46 9.39
N ARG A 10 14.73 0.75 8.22
CA ARG A 10 14.95 2.13 7.77
C ARG A 10 13.62 2.75 7.34
N VAL A 11 13.32 3.94 7.83
CA VAL A 11 12.19 4.74 7.34
C VAL A 11 12.60 5.47 6.06
N LEU A 12 11.95 5.15 4.93
CA LEU A 12 12.25 5.74 3.61
C LEU A 12 11.57 7.09 3.36
N GLY A 13 10.60 7.44 4.21
CA GLY A 13 9.82 8.66 4.18
C GLY A 13 8.33 8.38 4.42
N ALA A 14 7.52 9.44 4.41
CA ALA A 14 6.10 9.32 4.69
C ALA A 14 5.29 8.89 3.47
N HIS A 15 4.30 8.02 3.71
CA HIS A 15 3.12 7.88 2.88
C HIS A 15 1.99 8.64 3.55
N ILE A 16 1.47 9.68 2.90
CA ILE A 16 0.30 10.42 3.38
C ILE A 16 -0.93 9.87 2.66
N GLU A 17 -1.76 9.13 3.38
CA GLU A 17 -3.05 8.64 2.87
C GLU A 17 -4.16 9.59 3.29
N GLY A 18 -4.80 10.27 2.34
CA GLY A 18 -5.65 11.43 2.63
C GLY A 18 -4.85 12.73 2.74
N PRO A 19 -5.50 13.86 3.08
CA PRO A 19 -6.91 14.02 3.40
C PRO A 19 -7.81 14.13 2.15
N PHE A 20 -7.23 14.16 0.94
CA PHE A 20 -7.94 14.34 -0.33
C PHE A 20 -8.62 13.05 -0.81
N ILE A 21 -9.50 12.48 0.00
CA ILE A 21 -10.20 11.22 -0.30
C ILE A 21 -11.71 11.40 -0.27
N ASN A 22 -12.44 10.52 -0.97
CA ASN A 22 -13.88 10.64 -1.10
C ASN A 22 -14.57 10.29 0.22
N PRO A 23 -15.41 11.17 0.79
CA PRO A 23 -16.10 10.90 2.06
C PRO A 23 -16.95 9.62 2.07
N SER A 24 -17.51 9.23 0.93
CA SER A 24 -18.30 7.99 0.77
C SER A 24 -17.44 6.73 0.74
N PHE A 25 -16.14 6.88 0.45
CA PHE A 25 -15.15 5.80 0.41
C PHE A 25 -14.05 6.01 1.46
N ARG A 26 -14.34 6.74 2.55
CA ARG A 26 -13.33 7.07 3.57
C ARG A 26 -12.79 5.87 4.37
N GLY A 27 -13.52 4.75 4.38
CA GLY A 27 -13.18 3.60 5.23
C GLY A 27 -13.01 4.01 6.69
N ALA A 28 -11.85 3.73 7.28
CA ALA A 28 -11.56 4.07 8.67
C ALA A 28 -11.23 5.55 8.93
N HIS A 29 -10.94 6.34 7.88
CA HIS A 29 -10.55 7.75 8.00
C HIS A 29 -11.65 8.59 8.65
N ASP A 30 -11.26 9.49 9.57
CA ASP A 30 -12.18 10.43 10.20
C ASP A 30 -12.66 11.46 9.17
N ARG A 31 -13.99 11.61 9.08
CA ARG A 31 -14.63 12.56 8.18
C ARG A 31 -14.20 14.01 8.46
N SER A 32 -13.95 14.35 9.72
CA SER A 32 -13.56 15.70 10.13
C SER A 32 -12.16 16.11 9.65
N CYS A 33 -11.32 15.13 9.30
CA CYS A 33 -9.96 15.36 8.80
C CYS A 33 -9.88 15.41 7.28
N LEU A 34 -10.99 15.18 6.55
CA LEU A 34 -11.00 15.20 5.09
C LEU A 34 -10.96 16.63 4.55
N ALA A 35 -10.34 16.78 3.38
CA ALA A 35 -10.20 18.07 2.71
C ALA A 35 -10.32 17.91 1.20
N GLU A 36 -10.64 19.00 0.51
CA GLU A 36 -10.56 19.06 -0.96
C GLU A 36 -9.12 19.34 -1.41
N PRO A 37 -8.70 18.92 -2.62
CA PRO A 37 -7.34 19.15 -3.11
C PRO A 37 -7.15 20.56 -3.68
N THR A 38 -7.40 21.60 -2.87
CA THR A 38 -7.14 23.01 -3.26
C THR A 38 -5.64 23.27 -3.47
N PRO A 39 -5.25 24.25 -4.30
CA PRO A 39 -3.84 24.59 -4.52
C PRO A 39 -3.04 24.86 -3.24
N GLU A 40 -3.67 25.46 -2.23
CA GLU A 40 -3.09 25.80 -0.93
C GLU A 40 -2.86 24.53 -0.11
N GLN A 41 -3.87 23.66 0.00
CA GLN A 41 -3.77 22.41 0.78
C GLN A 41 -2.78 21.43 0.12
N VAL A 42 -2.75 21.36 -1.21
CA VAL A 42 -1.78 20.56 -1.95
C VAL A 42 -0.35 21.05 -1.69
N GLU A 43 -0.15 22.37 -1.56
CA GLU A 43 1.16 22.93 -1.24
C GLU A 43 1.60 22.57 0.19
N VAL A 44 0.68 22.52 1.16
CA VAL A 44 0.97 22.05 2.53
C VAL A 44 1.53 20.62 2.48
N ILE A 45 0.85 19.71 1.78
CA ILE A 45 1.31 18.32 1.63
C ILE A 45 2.66 18.27 0.89
N ALA A 46 2.81 19.03 -0.19
CA ALA A 46 4.05 19.05 -0.97
C ALA A 46 5.26 19.54 -0.15
N ARG A 47 5.06 20.49 0.78
CA ARG A 47 6.12 20.98 1.68
C ARG A 47 6.63 19.93 2.66
N ALA A 48 5.78 18.96 3.05
CA ALA A 48 6.20 17.82 3.87
C ALA A 48 7.11 16.83 3.13
N ARG A 49 7.25 16.97 1.80
CA ARG A 49 8.07 16.10 0.92
C ARG A 49 7.79 14.60 1.13
N PRO A 50 6.52 14.16 1.11
CA PRO A 50 6.20 12.74 1.23
C PRO A 50 6.77 11.94 0.06
N ARG A 51 6.95 10.64 0.26
CA ARG A 51 7.36 9.74 -0.82
C ARG A 51 6.14 9.26 -1.63
N LEU A 52 5.00 9.13 -0.98
CA LEU A 52 3.75 8.65 -1.55
C LEU A 52 2.57 9.47 -1.00
N VAL A 53 1.63 9.83 -1.85
CA VAL A 53 0.35 10.45 -1.44
C VAL A 53 -0.80 9.68 -2.07
N THR A 54 -1.80 9.32 -1.26
CA THR A 54 -3.06 8.73 -1.76
C THR A 54 -4.15 9.78 -1.78
N LEU A 55 -4.85 9.88 -2.91
CA LEU A 55 -6.00 10.75 -3.10
C LEU A 55 -7.09 10.08 -3.95
N ALA A 56 -8.29 10.63 -3.89
CA ALA A 56 -9.42 10.29 -4.73
C ALA A 56 -9.44 11.18 -5.99
N PRO A 57 -9.20 10.63 -7.19
CA PRO A 57 -9.01 11.44 -8.41
C PRO A 57 -10.28 12.08 -8.96
N GLU A 58 -11.46 11.68 -8.52
CA GLU A 58 -12.75 12.27 -8.92
C GLU A 58 -13.09 13.57 -8.17
N LEU A 59 -12.31 13.94 -7.15
CA LEU A 59 -12.54 15.18 -6.41
C LEU A 59 -12.19 16.41 -7.28
N PRO A 60 -12.91 17.53 -7.13
CA PRO A 60 -12.57 18.79 -7.81
C PRO A 60 -11.13 19.22 -7.51
N GLY A 61 -10.33 19.51 -8.55
CA GLY A 61 -8.91 19.90 -8.42
C GLY A 61 -7.91 18.75 -8.26
N ALA A 62 -8.38 17.50 -8.19
CA ALA A 62 -7.50 16.35 -7.97
C ALA A 62 -6.52 16.11 -9.13
N LEU A 63 -6.91 16.33 -10.38
CA LEU A 63 -6.03 16.12 -11.53
C LEU A 63 -4.85 17.10 -11.52
N GLU A 64 -5.10 18.37 -11.18
CA GLU A 64 -4.07 19.39 -10.98
C GLU A 64 -3.16 19.05 -9.81
N ALA A 65 -3.74 18.56 -8.70
CA ALA A 65 -3.00 18.10 -7.53
C ALA A 65 -2.05 16.95 -7.87
N ILE A 66 -2.52 15.93 -8.61
CA ILE A 66 -1.71 14.81 -9.10
C ILE A 66 -0.52 15.33 -9.91
N ALA A 67 -0.77 16.21 -10.88
CA ALA A 67 0.29 16.77 -11.72
C ALA A 67 1.32 17.56 -10.92
N ARG A 68 0.87 18.36 -9.93
CA ARG A 68 1.73 19.21 -9.10
C ARG A 68 2.59 18.38 -8.13
N LEU A 69 2.02 17.38 -7.47
CA LEU A 69 2.75 16.45 -6.59
C LEU A 69 3.77 15.64 -7.37
N ARG A 70 3.40 15.13 -8.55
CA ARG A 70 4.31 14.41 -9.44
C ARG A 70 5.52 15.26 -9.86
N ARG A 71 5.32 16.54 -10.21
CA ARG A 71 6.43 17.45 -10.54
C ARG A 71 7.41 17.65 -9.39
N ARG A 72 6.97 17.43 -8.15
CA ARG A 72 7.81 17.48 -6.94
C ARG A 72 8.50 16.14 -6.62
N GLY A 73 8.37 15.14 -7.49
CA GLY A 73 8.96 13.81 -7.30
C GLY A 73 8.19 12.90 -6.33
N VAL A 74 6.96 13.28 -5.95
CA VAL A 74 6.08 12.46 -5.11
C VAL A 74 5.40 11.40 -5.96
N VAL A 75 5.36 10.15 -5.50
CA VAL A 75 4.52 9.12 -6.11
C VAL A 75 3.08 9.41 -5.73
N VAL A 76 2.19 9.52 -6.71
CA VAL A 76 0.76 9.74 -6.44
C VAL A 76 -0.01 8.45 -6.68
N SER A 77 -0.83 8.10 -5.69
CA SER A 77 -1.64 6.91 -5.62
C SER A 77 -3.13 7.25 -5.66
N ALA A 78 -3.91 6.39 -6.30
CA ALA A 78 -5.37 6.44 -6.22
C ALA A 78 -5.89 5.44 -5.17
N GLY A 79 -6.79 5.90 -4.30
CA GLY A 79 -7.40 5.10 -3.23
C GLY A 79 -8.52 5.87 -2.56
N HIS A 80 -9.37 5.18 -1.78
CA HIS A 80 -10.51 5.80 -1.10
C HIS A 80 -11.37 6.66 -2.05
N SER A 81 -11.74 6.07 -3.18
CA SER A 81 -12.24 6.77 -4.35
C SER A 81 -13.45 6.06 -4.90
N GLY A 82 -14.47 6.84 -5.25
CA GLY A 82 -15.66 6.44 -6.01
C GLY A 82 -15.52 6.62 -7.52
N ALA A 83 -14.33 6.91 -8.03
CA ALA A 83 -14.11 7.18 -9.44
C ALA A 83 -14.55 6.00 -10.32
N ASP A 84 -15.15 6.32 -11.46
CA ASP A 84 -15.40 5.33 -12.51
C ASP A 84 -14.11 4.96 -13.26
N PHE A 85 -14.25 4.08 -14.25
CA PHE A 85 -13.13 3.59 -15.03
C PHE A 85 -12.48 4.71 -15.87
N GLU A 86 -13.27 5.65 -16.39
CA GLU A 86 -12.79 6.70 -17.28
C GLU A 86 -12.06 7.79 -16.50
N GLN A 87 -12.61 8.19 -15.35
CA GLN A 87 -11.95 9.04 -14.38
C GLN A 87 -10.63 8.43 -13.90
N GLY A 88 -10.61 7.12 -13.65
CA GLY A 88 -9.37 6.38 -13.37
C GLY A 88 -8.34 6.51 -14.51
N GLY A 89 -8.77 6.35 -15.75
CA GLY A 89 -7.92 6.54 -16.95
C GLY A 89 -7.34 7.96 -17.06
N LEU A 90 -8.16 8.98 -16.80
CA LEU A 90 -7.72 10.38 -16.77
C LEU A 90 -6.70 10.63 -15.66
N ALA A 91 -6.91 10.07 -14.46
CA ALA A 91 -5.98 10.19 -13.34
C ALA A 91 -4.61 9.56 -13.64
N ILE A 92 -4.59 8.40 -14.30
CA ILE A 92 -3.34 7.74 -14.72
C ILE A 92 -2.60 8.58 -15.76
N LYS A 93 -3.33 9.18 -16.71
CA LYS A 93 -2.75 10.14 -17.67
C LYS A 93 -2.16 11.36 -16.95
N ALA A 94 -2.85 11.90 -15.95
CA ALA A 94 -2.38 13.05 -15.16
C ALA A 94 -1.12 12.72 -14.33
N GLY A 95 -0.99 11.50 -13.82
CA GLY A 95 0.24 11.09 -13.15
C GLY A 95 0.14 9.98 -12.12
N ILE A 96 -1.03 9.37 -11.88
CA ILE A 96 -1.14 8.24 -10.95
C ILE A 96 -0.22 7.10 -11.40
N ARG A 97 0.59 6.59 -10.47
CA ARG A 97 1.48 5.44 -10.70
C ARG A 97 1.35 4.34 -9.65
N PHE A 98 0.53 4.56 -8.63
CA PHE A 98 0.21 3.57 -7.63
C PHE A 98 -1.30 3.47 -7.40
N GLY A 99 -1.79 2.31 -6.98
CA GLY A 99 -3.15 2.13 -6.45
C GLY A 99 -3.05 1.66 -5.01
N THR A 100 -3.65 2.37 -4.06
CA THR A 100 -3.60 2.01 -2.64
C THR A 100 -4.58 0.88 -2.38
N HIS A 101 -4.12 -0.16 -1.67
CA HIS A 101 -4.87 -1.35 -1.23
C HIS A 101 -6.05 -1.75 -2.13
N ILE A 102 -5.74 -2.04 -3.40
CA ILE A 102 -6.73 -2.25 -4.49
C ILE A 102 -7.93 -3.09 -4.05
N TYR A 103 -9.11 -2.70 -4.53
CA TYR A 103 -10.45 -3.19 -4.15
C TYR A 103 -11.02 -2.61 -2.85
N ASN A 104 -10.18 -2.29 -1.87
CA ASN A 104 -10.65 -1.74 -0.60
C ASN A 104 -10.96 -0.24 -0.77
N ALA A 105 -12.09 0.20 -0.18
CA ALA A 105 -12.54 1.58 -0.29
C ALA A 105 -12.63 2.09 -1.75
N MET A 106 -13.12 1.22 -2.65
CA MET A 106 -13.38 1.50 -4.06
C MET A 106 -14.71 0.85 -4.48
N PRO A 107 -15.38 1.32 -5.56
CA PRO A 107 -16.51 0.62 -6.14
C PRO A 107 -16.15 -0.82 -6.53
N PRO A 108 -17.04 -1.80 -6.34
CA PRO A 108 -16.83 -3.15 -6.82
C PRO A 108 -16.74 -3.16 -8.35
N VAL A 109 -15.98 -4.11 -8.89
CA VAL A 109 -15.89 -4.29 -10.34
C VAL A 109 -17.21 -4.85 -10.86
N HIS A 110 -17.95 -4.04 -11.62
CA HIS A 110 -19.21 -4.43 -12.24
C HIS A 110 -19.07 -4.41 -13.78
N HIS A 111 -19.63 -5.39 -14.48
CA HIS A 111 -19.46 -5.57 -15.94
C HIS A 111 -19.83 -4.34 -16.81
N ARG A 112 -20.83 -3.54 -16.41
CA ARG A 112 -21.18 -2.24 -17.06
C ARG A 112 -20.56 -1.00 -16.44
N ARG A 113 -20.03 -1.11 -15.22
CA ARG A 113 -19.51 0.01 -14.42
C ARG A 113 -18.24 -0.48 -13.70
N PRO A 114 -17.13 -0.64 -14.42
CA PRO A 114 -15.99 -1.41 -13.91
C PRO A 114 -15.24 -0.72 -12.77
N GLY A 115 -15.41 0.60 -12.62
CA GLY A 115 -14.82 1.38 -11.54
C GLY A 115 -13.30 1.55 -11.64
N ILE A 116 -12.76 2.37 -10.74
CA ILE A 116 -11.33 2.68 -10.71
C ILE A 116 -10.45 1.47 -10.44
N ALA A 117 -10.91 0.48 -9.66
CA ALA A 117 -10.12 -0.71 -9.35
C ALA A 117 -9.69 -1.45 -10.64
N LEU A 118 -10.61 -1.60 -11.62
CA LEU A 118 -10.27 -2.22 -12.89
C LEU A 118 -9.38 -1.33 -13.76
N ALA A 119 -9.58 -0.01 -13.74
CA ALA A 119 -8.71 0.94 -14.47
C ALA A 119 -7.26 0.82 -13.99
N LEU A 120 -7.04 0.79 -12.68
CA LEU A 120 -5.73 0.60 -12.07
C LEU A 120 -5.16 -0.80 -12.35
N ALA A 121 -5.99 -1.84 -12.34
CA ALA A 121 -5.56 -3.21 -12.60
C ALA A 121 -5.08 -3.42 -14.04
N LEU A 122 -5.79 -2.86 -15.03
CA LEU A 122 -5.46 -3.09 -16.45
C LEU A 122 -4.31 -2.21 -16.96
N ASP A 123 -4.07 -1.04 -16.38
CA ASP A 123 -3.03 -0.14 -16.88
C ASP A 123 -1.62 -0.55 -16.44
N ARG A 124 -0.75 -0.90 -17.40
CA ARG A 124 0.62 -1.37 -17.16
C ARG A 124 1.56 -0.31 -16.56
N ARG A 125 1.18 0.98 -16.59
CA ARG A 125 1.96 2.09 -16.01
C ARG A 125 1.82 2.15 -14.48
N VAL A 126 0.78 1.52 -13.93
CA VAL A 126 0.44 1.56 -12.50
C VAL A 126 0.94 0.30 -11.81
N THR A 127 1.48 0.44 -10.61
CA THR A 127 1.64 -0.67 -9.65
C THR A 127 0.50 -0.62 -8.64
N VAL A 128 -0.02 -1.74 -8.17
CA VAL A 128 -1.12 -1.75 -7.19
C VAL A 128 -0.65 -2.35 -5.86
N GLY A 129 -1.02 -1.73 -4.75
CA GLY A 129 -0.85 -2.25 -3.40
C GLY A 129 -1.90 -3.31 -3.11
N LEU A 130 -1.50 -4.43 -2.54
CA LEU A 130 -2.38 -5.55 -2.18
C LEU A 130 -2.14 -5.95 -0.71
N ILE A 131 -3.21 -5.95 0.07
CA ILE A 131 -3.25 -6.56 1.41
C ILE A 131 -3.61 -8.04 1.22
N ALA A 132 -2.59 -8.89 1.15
CA ALA A 132 -2.73 -10.31 0.80
C ALA A 132 -3.01 -11.21 2.04
N ASP A 133 -3.88 -10.77 2.95
CA ASP A 133 -4.18 -11.48 4.18
C ASP A 133 -5.35 -12.49 4.05
N GLY A 134 -6.03 -12.52 2.91
CA GLY A 134 -7.16 -13.42 2.65
C GLY A 134 -8.49 -12.92 3.20
N LEU A 135 -8.49 -11.75 3.83
CA LEU A 135 -9.63 -11.16 4.54
C LEU A 135 -10.03 -9.84 3.89
N HIS A 136 -9.06 -8.97 3.60
CA HIS A 136 -9.28 -7.76 2.79
C HIS A 136 -9.59 -8.12 1.34
N VAL A 137 -8.94 -9.14 0.81
CA VAL A 137 -9.16 -9.63 -0.55
C VAL A 137 -9.25 -11.15 -0.50
N HIS A 138 -10.29 -11.72 -1.11
CA HIS A 138 -10.43 -13.18 -1.18
C HIS A 138 -9.29 -13.80 -2.01
N PRO A 139 -8.73 -14.98 -1.63
CA PRO A 139 -7.62 -15.62 -2.36
C PRO A 139 -7.85 -15.77 -3.88
N SER A 140 -9.06 -16.13 -4.32
CA SER A 140 -9.38 -16.23 -5.76
C SER A 140 -9.32 -14.87 -6.48
N VAL A 141 -9.64 -13.78 -5.81
CA VAL A 141 -9.52 -12.41 -6.36
C VAL A 141 -8.05 -12.00 -6.42
N MET A 142 -7.24 -12.38 -5.43
CA MET A 142 -5.79 -12.18 -5.49
C MET A 142 -5.17 -12.94 -6.69
N GLN A 143 -5.58 -14.19 -6.89
CA GLN A 143 -5.13 -15.01 -8.01
C GLN A 143 -5.51 -14.37 -9.36
N GLN A 144 -6.76 -13.89 -9.48
CA GLN A 144 -7.20 -13.15 -10.66
C GLN A 144 -6.33 -11.91 -10.90
N LEU A 145 -6.07 -11.12 -9.86
CA LEU A 145 -5.23 -9.92 -9.97
C LEU A 145 -3.81 -10.28 -10.43
N VAL A 146 -3.21 -11.33 -9.87
CA VAL A 146 -1.88 -11.82 -10.29
C VAL A 146 -1.87 -12.19 -11.76
N SER A 147 -2.89 -12.89 -12.25
CA SER A 147 -3.02 -13.29 -13.66
C SER A 147 -3.16 -12.09 -14.61
N VAL A 148 -3.91 -11.06 -14.20
CA VAL A 148 -4.18 -9.88 -15.03
C VAL A 148 -3.02 -8.88 -14.99
N LYS A 149 -2.53 -8.56 -13.79
CA LYS A 149 -1.57 -7.47 -13.55
C LYS A 149 -0.11 -7.94 -13.67
N GLY A 150 0.14 -9.19 -13.29
CA GLY A 150 1.48 -9.74 -13.13
C GLY A 150 2.16 -9.30 -11.83
N THR A 151 2.99 -10.17 -11.27
CA THR A 151 3.67 -9.97 -9.98
C THR A 151 4.69 -8.84 -10.00
N SER A 152 5.15 -8.42 -11.18
CA SER A 152 6.09 -7.30 -11.34
C SER A 152 5.45 -5.93 -11.11
N ARG A 153 4.12 -5.88 -10.96
CA ARG A 153 3.29 -4.67 -10.78
C ARG A 153 2.28 -4.77 -9.64
N ILE A 154 2.49 -5.72 -8.72
CA ILE A 154 1.76 -5.81 -7.46
C ILE A 154 2.76 -5.64 -6.32
N ALA A 155 2.52 -4.66 -5.45
CA ALA A 155 3.28 -4.47 -4.23
C ALA A 155 2.48 -5.03 -3.05
N LEU A 156 3.07 -5.93 -2.26
CA LEU A 156 2.44 -6.32 -1.00
C LEU A 156 2.52 -5.15 -0.01
N THR A 157 1.39 -4.82 0.60
CA THR A 157 1.25 -3.74 1.58
C THR A 157 0.51 -4.31 2.78
N THR A 158 1.08 -4.17 3.98
CA THR A 158 0.43 -4.72 5.18
C THR A 158 -0.79 -3.93 5.59
N ASP A 159 -0.77 -2.61 5.39
CA ASP A 159 -1.76 -1.70 5.98
C ASP A 159 -1.92 -1.96 7.50
N GLN A 160 -0.81 -2.33 8.14
CA GLN A 160 -0.83 -2.82 9.50
C GLN A 160 -1.06 -1.68 10.50
N THR A 161 -1.81 -1.98 11.56
CA THR A 161 -1.97 -1.06 12.69
C THR A 161 -1.13 -1.51 13.88
N ALA A 162 -1.24 -0.78 15.00
CA ALA A 162 -0.62 -1.18 16.27
C ALA A 162 -1.07 -2.57 16.76
N ALA A 163 -2.18 -3.11 16.24
CA ALA A 163 -2.65 -4.44 16.58
C ALA A 163 -1.83 -5.59 15.96
N ALA A 164 -0.98 -5.32 14.96
CA ALA A 164 -0.17 -6.35 14.33
C ALA A 164 0.81 -6.98 15.34
N ALA A 165 0.92 -8.32 15.29
CA ALA A 165 1.72 -9.12 16.23
C ALA A 165 1.38 -8.91 17.72
N SER A 166 0.20 -8.37 18.04
CA SER A 166 -0.30 -8.20 19.41
C SER A 166 -1.36 -9.25 19.75
N ALA A 167 -1.61 -9.47 21.04
CA ALA A 167 -2.74 -10.29 21.48
C ALA A 167 -4.08 -9.62 21.10
N PRO A 168 -5.17 -10.39 20.94
CA PRO A 168 -6.51 -9.83 20.70
C PRO A 168 -6.88 -8.77 21.73
N GLY A 169 -7.52 -7.68 21.32
CA GLY A 169 -7.83 -6.56 22.21
C GLY A 169 -8.28 -5.28 21.52
N SER A 170 -8.39 -4.20 22.30
CA SER A 170 -8.74 -2.86 21.82
C SER A 170 -7.50 -2.00 21.58
N PHE A 171 -7.47 -1.29 20.47
CA PHE A 171 -6.38 -0.41 20.06
C PHE A 171 -6.92 0.96 19.65
N GLN A 172 -6.00 1.89 19.36
CA GLN A 172 -6.33 3.21 18.82
C GLN A 172 -5.77 3.35 17.40
N LEU A 173 -6.61 3.83 16.49
CA LEU A 173 -6.25 4.19 15.12
C LEU A 173 -6.75 5.62 14.86
N SER A 174 -5.83 6.58 14.75
CA SER A 174 -6.16 7.98 14.49
C SER A 174 -7.21 8.56 15.46
N GLY A 175 -7.07 8.26 16.75
CA GLY A 175 -7.99 8.71 17.80
C GLY A 175 -9.30 7.92 17.90
N ARG A 176 -9.51 6.91 17.06
CA ARG A 176 -10.68 6.03 17.08
C ARG A 176 -10.33 4.68 17.66
N ARG A 177 -11.23 4.15 18.50
CA ARG A 177 -11.10 2.80 19.05
C ARG A 177 -11.34 1.77 17.95
N VAL A 178 -10.44 0.80 17.85
CA VAL A 178 -10.55 -0.38 16.97
C VAL A 178 -10.35 -1.64 17.78
N TYR A 179 -10.85 -2.77 17.27
CA TYR A 179 -10.76 -4.07 17.90
C TYR A 179 -10.05 -5.05 16.98
N SER A 180 -9.17 -5.87 17.55
CA SER A 180 -8.48 -6.94 16.84
C SER A 180 -8.73 -8.29 17.49
N ASP A 181 -9.03 -9.28 16.66
CA ASP A 181 -9.09 -10.69 17.03
C ASP A 181 -7.73 -11.41 16.85
N GLY A 182 -6.67 -10.64 16.59
CA GLY A 182 -5.33 -11.15 16.26
C GLY A 182 -5.10 -11.37 14.77
N MET A 183 -6.14 -11.28 13.93
CA MET A 183 -6.04 -11.43 12.48
C MET A 183 -6.51 -10.19 11.72
N VAL A 184 -7.62 -9.59 12.14
CA VAL A 184 -8.27 -8.44 11.48
C VAL A 184 -8.46 -7.32 12.48
N VAL A 185 -8.37 -6.09 12.00
CA VAL A 185 -8.67 -4.89 12.79
C VAL A 185 -9.96 -4.26 12.26
N LYS A 186 -10.92 -4.01 13.16
CA LYS A 186 -12.23 -3.46 12.80
C LYS A 186 -12.62 -2.30 13.69
N LEU A 187 -13.40 -1.37 13.14
CA LEU A 187 -14.20 -0.43 13.91
C LEU A 187 -15.38 -1.14 14.58
N GLU A 188 -16.04 -0.45 15.51
CA GLU A 188 -17.22 -0.95 16.21
C GLU A 188 -18.38 -1.30 15.27
N ASP A 189 -18.50 -0.60 14.14
CA ASP A 189 -19.50 -0.84 13.09
C ASP A 189 -19.14 -2.00 12.14
N GLY A 190 -18.02 -2.70 12.39
CA GLY A 190 -17.55 -3.82 11.58
C GLY A 190 -16.69 -3.43 10.36
N THR A 191 -16.51 -2.15 10.08
CA THR A 191 -15.64 -1.66 9.00
C THR A 191 -14.18 -2.09 9.24
N LEU A 192 -13.53 -2.66 8.22
CA LEU A 192 -12.09 -2.98 8.28
C LEU A 192 -11.27 -1.70 8.48
N ALA A 193 -10.31 -1.76 9.39
CA ALA A 193 -9.51 -0.62 9.83
C ALA A 193 -8.03 -1.01 9.88
N GLY A 194 -7.49 -1.35 8.70
CA GLY A 194 -6.16 -1.92 8.54
C GLY A 194 -6.09 -3.42 8.85
N SER A 195 -4.87 -3.96 8.81
CA SER A 195 -4.59 -5.38 9.06
C SER A 195 -3.82 -5.60 10.37
N ALA A 196 -3.89 -6.82 10.90
CA ALA A 196 -2.95 -7.31 11.91
C ALA A 196 -1.83 -8.18 11.30
N SER A 197 -1.88 -8.42 9.98
CA SER A 197 -0.92 -9.29 9.28
C SER A 197 0.43 -8.63 9.09
N THR A 198 1.49 -9.39 9.35
CA THR A 198 2.87 -8.96 9.10
C THR A 198 3.25 -9.17 7.62
N MET A 199 4.35 -8.56 7.18
CA MET A 199 4.87 -8.83 5.82
C MET A 199 5.25 -10.30 5.61
N GLU A 200 5.73 -10.98 6.65
CA GLU A 200 6.00 -12.43 6.62
C GLU A 200 4.71 -13.22 6.31
N ASP A 201 3.61 -12.88 7.00
CA ASP A 201 2.30 -13.52 6.77
C ASP A 201 1.83 -13.30 5.33
N LEU A 202 1.95 -12.07 4.82
CA LEU A 202 1.54 -11.75 3.45
C LEU A 202 2.36 -12.52 2.42
N VAL A 203 3.69 -12.61 2.59
CA VAL A 203 4.57 -13.37 1.68
C VAL A 203 4.22 -14.85 1.71
N ARG A 204 4.03 -15.43 2.90
CA ARG A 204 3.68 -16.84 3.09
C ARG A 204 2.34 -17.18 2.42
N ARG A 205 1.30 -16.39 2.69
CA ARG A 205 -0.04 -16.58 2.08
C ARG A 205 0.02 -16.42 0.56
N THR A 206 0.73 -15.40 0.07
CA THR A 206 0.87 -15.14 -1.36
C THR A 206 1.61 -16.28 -2.08
N ALA A 207 2.64 -16.85 -1.47
CA ALA A 207 3.39 -17.98 -2.02
C ALA A 207 2.56 -19.27 -2.13
N GLN A 208 1.51 -19.41 -1.32
CA GLN A 208 0.59 -20.55 -1.34
C GLN A 208 -0.53 -20.42 -2.39
N LEU A 209 -0.67 -19.27 -3.05
CA LEU A 209 -1.66 -19.10 -4.11
C LEU A 209 -1.29 -19.98 -5.32
N PRO A 210 -2.27 -20.54 -6.05
CA PRO A 210 -1.96 -21.38 -7.20
C PRO A 210 -1.18 -20.61 -8.27
N GLY A 211 -0.09 -21.21 -8.73
CA GLY A 211 0.81 -20.62 -9.73
C GLY A 211 1.79 -19.58 -9.17
N MET A 212 1.81 -19.34 -7.85
CA MET A 212 2.82 -18.50 -7.19
C MET A 212 4.02 -19.31 -6.71
N SER A 213 5.10 -18.60 -6.37
CA SER A 213 6.31 -19.15 -5.75
C SER A 213 6.81 -18.19 -4.69
N ALA A 214 7.72 -18.66 -3.83
CA ALA A 214 8.38 -17.82 -2.83
C ALA A 214 9.07 -16.61 -3.47
N GLU A 215 9.80 -16.80 -4.56
CA GLU A 215 10.53 -15.74 -5.28
C GLU A 215 9.58 -14.69 -5.83
N ARG A 216 8.42 -15.11 -6.37
CA ARG A 216 7.40 -14.19 -6.88
C ARG A 216 6.75 -13.38 -5.75
N ALA A 217 6.43 -14.02 -4.63
CA ALA A 217 5.87 -13.33 -3.46
C ALA A 217 6.89 -12.35 -2.84
N ILE A 218 8.15 -12.77 -2.67
CA ILE A 218 9.25 -11.93 -2.19
C ILE A 218 9.49 -10.74 -3.13
N THR A 219 9.41 -10.95 -4.45
CA THR A 219 9.51 -9.87 -5.44
C THR A 219 8.43 -8.80 -5.22
N MET A 220 7.18 -9.22 -4.96
CA MET A 220 6.07 -8.31 -4.66
C MET A 220 6.26 -7.58 -3.32
N ALA A 221 6.96 -8.17 -2.35
CA ALA A 221 7.25 -7.56 -1.05
C ALA A 221 8.53 -6.69 -1.01
N SER A 222 9.39 -6.76 -2.03
CA SER A 222 10.72 -6.11 -2.00
C SER A 222 11.01 -5.30 -3.26
N SER A 223 11.36 -5.97 -4.37
CA SER A 223 11.76 -5.35 -5.63
C SER A 223 10.71 -4.41 -6.20
N VAL A 224 9.42 -4.76 -6.09
CA VAL A 224 8.32 -3.95 -6.60
C VAL A 224 8.12 -2.67 -5.80
N PRO A 225 7.92 -2.69 -4.46
CA PRO A 225 7.78 -1.45 -3.69
C PRO A 225 9.05 -0.57 -3.75
N ALA A 226 10.25 -1.16 -3.78
CA ALA A 226 11.48 -0.39 -3.98
C ALA A 226 11.46 0.39 -5.31
N ARG A 227 11.00 -0.25 -6.40
CA ARG A 227 10.86 0.38 -7.72
C ARG A 227 9.81 1.49 -7.73
N VAL A 228 8.67 1.29 -7.03
CA VAL A 228 7.64 2.32 -6.89
C VAL A 228 8.22 3.59 -6.31
N LEU A 229 9.04 3.49 -5.27
CA LEU A 229 9.67 4.62 -4.61
C LEU A 229 10.92 5.15 -5.33
N GLY A 230 11.36 4.53 -6.42
CA GLY A 230 12.58 4.90 -7.14
C GLY A 230 13.88 4.48 -6.45
N GLU A 231 13.81 3.55 -5.50
CA GLU A 231 14.97 3.08 -4.74
C GLU A 231 15.81 2.10 -5.57
N ARG A 232 17.01 2.52 -5.97
CA ARG A 232 17.89 1.74 -6.87
C ARG A 232 18.76 0.71 -6.14
N ARG A 233 19.01 0.93 -4.84
CA ARG A 233 19.88 0.09 -4.01
C ARG A 233 19.12 -0.88 -3.10
N LEU A 234 17.79 -0.81 -3.07
CA LEU A 234 16.93 -1.66 -2.24
C LEU A 234 16.20 -2.71 -3.09
N GLY A 235 15.70 -3.75 -2.40
CA GLY A 235 14.87 -4.79 -3.02
C GLY A 235 15.62 -5.64 -4.05
N ARG A 236 16.92 -5.88 -3.86
CA ARG A 236 17.74 -6.74 -4.73
C ARG A 236 18.96 -7.26 -3.99
N ILE A 237 19.45 -8.41 -4.43
CA ILE A 237 20.72 -8.99 -3.97
C ILE A 237 21.70 -8.91 -5.13
N SER A 238 22.54 -7.88 -5.12
CA SER A 238 23.55 -7.64 -6.15
C SER A 238 24.67 -6.76 -5.58
N VAL A 239 25.88 -6.87 -6.11
CA VAL A 239 27.00 -5.97 -5.77
C VAL A 239 26.56 -4.50 -5.92
N GLY A 240 26.85 -3.67 -4.92
CA GLY A 240 26.48 -2.25 -4.87
C GLY A 240 25.10 -1.94 -4.25
N ALA A 241 24.24 -2.94 -4.04
CA ALA A 241 22.99 -2.79 -3.30
C ALA A 241 23.24 -2.58 -1.80
N CYS A 242 22.22 -2.12 -1.06
CA CYS A 242 22.26 -2.14 0.39
C CYS A 242 22.17 -3.59 0.89
N ALA A 243 22.96 -3.93 1.90
CA ALA A 243 22.86 -5.22 2.60
C ALA A 243 21.67 -5.23 3.58
N ASP A 244 20.48 -4.97 3.03
CA ASP A 244 19.19 -5.10 3.71
C ASP A 244 18.62 -6.45 3.27
N LEU A 245 18.78 -7.47 4.11
CA LEU A 245 18.55 -8.88 3.76
C LEU A 245 17.65 -9.55 4.80
N VAL A 246 16.89 -10.54 4.36
CA VAL A 246 16.14 -11.44 5.23
C VAL A 246 16.54 -12.88 4.93
N VAL A 247 16.79 -13.66 5.98
CA VAL A 247 17.02 -15.10 5.91
C VAL A 247 15.75 -15.79 6.36
N LEU A 248 15.22 -16.65 5.50
CA LEU A 248 13.97 -17.37 5.71
C LEU A 248 14.25 -18.87 5.85
N ASP A 249 13.41 -19.59 6.61
CA ASP A 249 13.38 -21.06 6.60
C ASP A 249 12.54 -21.62 5.44
N ALA A 250 12.40 -22.95 5.38
CA ALA A 250 11.66 -23.64 4.31
C ALA A 250 10.16 -23.29 4.29
N GLU A 251 9.59 -22.85 5.41
CA GLU A 251 8.20 -22.39 5.49
C GLU A 251 8.07 -20.86 5.35
N LEU A 252 9.14 -20.21 4.89
CA LEU A 252 9.30 -18.77 4.69
C LEU A 252 9.16 -17.94 5.98
N ARG A 253 9.50 -18.51 7.14
CA ARG A 253 9.53 -17.77 8.41
C ARG A 253 10.86 -17.05 8.59
N VAL A 254 10.83 -15.86 9.20
CA VAL A 254 12.05 -15.07 9.39
C VAL A 254 12.95 -15.70 10.45
N ARG A 255 14.18 -16.05 10.03
CA ARG A 255 15.27 -16.51 10.92
C ARG A 255 16.23 -15.40 11.26
N GLN A 256 16.52 -14.50 10.33
CA GLN A 256 17.44 -13.40 10.55
C GLN A 256 17.11 -12.19 9.66
N THR A 257 17.28 -10.98 10.18
CA THR A 257 17.14 -9.74 9.41
C THR A 257 18.41 -8.92 9.51
N TRP A 258 18.89 -8.44 8.36
CA TRP A 258 20.02 -7.54 8.22
C TRP A 258 19.54 -6.18 7.73
N VAL A 259 20.07 -5.11 8.31
CA VAL A 259 19.84 -3.73 7.87
C VAL A 259 21.18 -3.02 7.81
N GLY A 260 21.55 -2.55 6.62
CA GLY A 260 22.83 -1.90 6.36
C GLY A 260 24.02 -2.81 6.63
N GLY A 261 23.89 -4.13 6.43
CA GLY A 261 24.96 -5.09 6.69
C GLY A 261 25.15 -5.46 8.17
N ARG A 262 24.27 -5.01 9.07
CA ARG A 262 24.25 -5.42 10.48
C ARG A 262 23.06 -6.31 10.77
N VAL A 263 23.26 -7.37 11.56
CA VAL A 263 22.17 -8.21 12.06
C VAL A 263 21.34 -7.40 13.06
N ARG A 264 20.03 -7.27 12.80
CA ARG A 264 19.07 -6.55 13.65
C ARG A 264 18.04 -7.46 14.31
N PHE A 265 17.86 -8.67 13.79
CA PHE A 265 16.99 -9.70 14.35
C PHE A 265 17.59 -11.07 14.08
N ARG A 266 17.47 -12.01 15.04
CA ARG A 266 17.82 -13.42 14.91
C ARG A 266 16.91 -14.25 15.81
N ARG A 267 16.43 -15.39 15.29
CA ARG A 267 15.62 -16.39 15.99
C ARG A 267 16.32 -17.73 16.04
#